data_AF-L8GU16-F1
#
_entry.id   AF-L8GU16-F1
#
_cell.length_a   1.000
_cell.length_b   1.000
_cell.length_c   1.000
_cell.angle_alpha   90.00
_cell.angle_beta   90.00
_cell.angle_gamma   90.00
#
_symmetry.space_group_name_H-M   'P 1'
#
loop_
_entity.id
_entity.type
_entity.pdbx_description
1 polymer ?
#
loop_
_entity_poly.entity_id
_entity_poly.type
_entity_poly.pdbx_seq_one_letter_code
_entity_poly.pdbx_strand_id
1 'polypeptide(L)'
;MENSTTAATSQPVDHHQDKLRVRDLYKELGEAGLQAISQEFYDRVYADDEEPWFRDMFVVTAATPKDLAVFSQLSFFVQRFGGDPYYGGLQKDSTFIREVHSHFRVTPRGYERWMHHMKNTLGVVDLGPRGDEVREVLLNYFSAFGKSTINAKKDDEEGELRPRTLSNEVPTDKKKKKQKQKAEKEKKEKKEKKEKKTKKSSKKDKKGDQ
;
A
#
# COMPACT_ATOMS: atom_id res chain seq x y z
N MET A 1 77.42 2.10 2.77
CA MET A 1 76.48 1.10 3.31
C MET A 1 75.48 1.86 4.16
N GLU A 2 74.35 2.27 3.59
CA GLU A 2 73.24 2.82 4.37
C GLU A 2 71.95 2.27 3.76
N ASN A 3 71.34 1.30 4.46
CA ASN A 3 70.03 0.76 4.13
C ASN A 3 68.97 1.65 4.78
N SER A 4 68.26 2.45 3.98
CA SER A 4 67.01 3.09 4.41
C SER A 4 65.87 2.08 4.32
N THR A 5 65.51 1.52 5.47
CA THR A 5 64.26 0.79 5.67
C THR A 5 63.10 1.78 5.67
N THR A 6 62.31 1.79 4.60
CA THR A 6 60.99 2.45 4.57
C THR A 6 59.96 1.55 5.24
N ALA A 7 59.48 1.97 6.41
CA ALA A 7 58.33 1.36 7.05
C ALA A 7 57.06 1.71 6.27
N ALA A 8 56.40 0.70 5.71
CA ALA A 8 55.07 0.84 5.14
C ALA A 8 54.06 1.01 6.27
N THR A 9 53.53 2.22 6.40
CA THR A 9 52.35 2.52 7.23
C THR A 9 51.14 1.83 6.62
N SER A 10 50.78 0.64 7.11
CA SER A 10 49.47 0.05 6.88
C SER A 10 48.41 0.93 7.52
N GLN A 11 47.65 1.64 6.70
CA GLN A 11 46.38 2.22 7.15
C GLN A 11 45.38 1.08 7.41
N PRO A 12 44.52 1.20 8.44
CA PRO A 12 43.47 0.24 8.68
C PRO A 12 42.48 0.27 7.51
N VAL A 13 42.28 -0.88 6.88
CA VAL A 13 41.20 -1.09 5.91
C VAL A 13 39.87 -0.92 6.63
N ASP A 14 39.15 0.14 6.27
CA ASP A 14 37.80 0.41 6.76
C ASP A 14 36.83 -0.61 6.15
N HIS A 15 36.50 -1.65 6.91
CA HIS A 15 35.55 -2.69 6.52
C HIS A 15 34.09 -2.20 6.41
N HIS A 16 33.80 -0.91 6.59
CA HIS A 16 32.46 -0.34 6.40
C HIS A 16 32.12 -0.01 4.93
N GLN A 17 33.06 -0.12 3.99
CA GLN A 17 32.85 0.20 2.57
C GLN A 17 32.31 -0.96 1.70
N ASP A 18 32.30 -2.21 2.19
CA ASP A 18 31.96 -3.38 1.35
C ASP A 18 30.48 -3.80 1.36
N LYS A 19 29.66 -3.27 2.29
CA LYS A 19 28.26 -3.70 2.40
C LYS A 19 27.39 -3.10 1.29
N LEU A 20 26.78 -3.96 0.48
CA LEU A 20 25.86 -3.56 -0.57
C LEU A 20 24.65 -2.79 0.00
N ARG A 21 24.35 -1.62 -0.58
CA ARG A 21 23.18 -0.83 -0.20
C ARG A 21 22.14 -0.87 -1.31
N VAL A 22 20.91 -0.49 -0.96
CA VAL A 22 19.78 -0.41 -1.90
C VAL A 22 20.10 0.46 -3.12
N ARG A 23 20.88 1.54 -2.96
CA ARG A 23 21.28 2.45 -4.05
C ARG A 23 22.35 1.89 -4.98
N ASP A 24 22.98 0.79 -4.61
CA ASP A 24 24.05 0.15 -5.39
C ASP A 24 23.49 -1.02 -6.25
N LEU A 25 22.23 -1.43 -6.02
CA LEU A 25 21.61 -2.58 -6.67
C LEU A 25 21.49 -2.46 -8.20
N TYR A 26 21.29 -1.25 -8.74
CA TYR A 26 21.27 -1.07 -10.19
C TYR A 26 22.62 -1.37 -10.83
N LYS A 27 23.73 -1.07 -10.14
CA LYS A 27 25.08 -1.41 -10.63
C LYS A 27 25.30 -2.92 -10.67
N GLU A 28 24.72 -3.66 -9.72
CA GLU A 28 24.86 -5.12 -9.65
C GLU A 28 23.96 -5.86 -10.64
N LEU A 29 22.73 -5.39 -10.83
CA LEU A 29 21.70 -6.08 -11.61
C LEU A 29 21.51 -5.54 -13.04
N GLY A 30 21.83 -4.26 -13.25
CA GLY A 30 21.45 -3.52 -14.45
C GLY A 30 19.93 -3.48 -14.68
N GLU A 31 19.52 -2.89 -15.80
CA GLU A 31 18.12 -2.87 -16.22
C GLU A 31 17.59 -4.29 -16.49
N ALA A 32 18.39 -5.14 -17.14
CA ALA A 32 17.99 -6.50 -17.48
C ALA A 32 17.65 -7.36 -16.25
N GLY A 33 18.46 -7.30 -15.18
CA GLY A 33 18.16 -8.03 -13.95
C GLY A 33 16.90 -7.50 -13.25
N LEU A 34 16.71 -6.18 -13.20
CA LEU A 34 15.50 -5.58 -12.63
C LEU A 34 14.25 -5.87 -13.46
N GLN A 35 14.39 -5.95 -14.78
CA GLN A 35 13.32 -6.35 -15.69
C GLN A 35 12.96 -7.82 -15.46
N ALA A 36 13.95 -8.71 -15.34
CA ALA A 36 13.73 -10.12 -15.05
C ALA A 36 12.98 -10.32 -13.72
N ILE A 37 13.38 -9.60 -12.65
CA ILE A 37 12.65 -9.60 -11.37
C ILE A 37 11.20 -9.14 -11.57
N SER A 38 10.99 -8.04 -12.28
CA SER A 38 9.64 -7.47 -12.45
C SER A 38 8.74 -8.38 -13.27
N GLN A 39 9.27 -8.99 -14.33
CA GLN A 39 8.55 -9.92 -15.18
C GLN A 39 8.18 -11.20 -14.43
N GLU A 40 9.15 -11.87 -13.82
CA GLU A 40 8.96 -13.11 -13.07
C GLU A 40 7.98 -12.91 -11.89
N PHE A 41 8.07 -11.76 -11.21
CA PHE A 41 7.12 -11.39 -10.17
C PHE A 41 5.69 -11.35 -10.69
N TYR A 42 5.42 -10.60 -11.77
CA TYR A 42 4.06 -10.51 -12.30
C TYR A 42 3.60 -11.76 -13.03
N ASP A 43 4.50 -12.57 -13.58
CA ASP A 43 4.16 -13.90 -14.11
C ASP A 43 3.53 -14.75 -12.99
N ARG A 44 4.14 -14.75 -11.80
CA ARG A 44 3.63 -15.46 -10.63
C ARG A 44 2.32 -14.87 -10.09
N VAL A 45 2.22 -13.55 -9.99
CA VAL A 45 0.99 -12.88 -9.52
C VAL A 45 -0.20 -13.21 -10.42
N TYR A 46 -0.01 -13.17 -11.75
CA TYR A 46 -1.08 -13.44 -12.70
C TYR A 46 -1.42 -14.93 -12.83
N ALA A 47 -0.51 -15.82 -12.42
CA ALA A 47 -0.71 -17.27 -12.36
C ALA A 47 -1.12 -17.78 -10.95
N ASP A 48 -1.47 -16.88 -10.02
CA ASP A 48 -1.82 -17.24 -8.64
C ASP A 48 -3.24 -17.82 -8.54
N ASP A 49 -3.39 -19.08 -8.94
CA ASP A 49 -4.64 -19.83 -8.85
C ASP A 49 -4.91 -20.37 -7.44
N GLU A 50 -3.91 -20.40 -6.56
CA GLU A 50 -4.05 -20.80 -5.16
C GLU A 50 -4.81 -19.74 -4.35
N GLU A 51 -4.57 -18.46 -4.64
CA GLU A 51 -5.21 -17.33 -3.97
C GLU A 51 -5.85 -16.37 -5.00
N PRO A 52 -6.94 -16.77 -5.69
CA PRO A 52 -7.54 -16.00 -6.77
C PRO A 52 -7.91 -14.57 -6.40
N TRP A 53 -8.32 -14.32 -5.16
CA TRP A 53 -8.64 -12.97 -4.68
C TRP A 53 -7.46 -12.00 -4.79
N PHE A 54 -6.21 -12.49 -4.65
CA PHE A 54 -5.02 -11.66 -4.74
C PHE A 54 -4.74 -11.34 -6.20
N ARG A 55 -4.74 -12.35 -7.07
CA ARG A 55 -4.64 -12.18 -8.53
C ARG A 55 -5.70 -11.21 -9.04
N ASP A 56 -6.93 -11.36 -8.60
CA ASP A 56 -8.07 -10.57 -9.07
C ASP A 56 -7.95 -9.10 -8.66
N MET A 57 -7.20 -8.75 -7.61
CA MET A 57 -6.84 -7.35 -7.35
C MET A 57 -6.07 -6.73 -8.52
N PHE A 58 -5.24 -7.51 -9.23
CA PHE A 58 -4.48 -7.03 -10.38
C PHE A 58 -5.25 -7.15 -11.70
N VAL A 59 -6.18 -8.09 -11.81
CA VAL A 59 -6.92 -8.33 -13.07
C VAL A 59 -8.22 -7.51 -13.14
N VAL A 60 -8.97 -7.42 -12.03
CA VAL A 60 -10.32 -6.80 -12.01
C VAL A 60 -10.24 -5.30 -11.78
N THR A 61 -9.27 -4.85 -10.99
CA THR A 61 -9.16 -3.42 -10.61
C THR A 61 -8.24 -2.62 -11.50
N ALA A 62 -7.38 -3.31 -12.25
CA ALA A 62 -6.42 -2.67 -13.11
C ALA A 62 -7.00 -2.58 -14.53
N ALA A 63 -7.35 -1.36 -14.95
CA ALA A 63 -7.26 -0.99 -16.36
C ALA A 63 -5.80 -1.03 -16.89
N THR A 64 -4.86 -1.56 -16.10
CA THR A 64 -3.42 -1.60 -16.34
C THR A 64 -3.07 -3.01 -16.80
N PRO A 65 -2.78 -3.21 -18.10
CA PRO A 65 -2.25 -4.47 -18.59
C PRO A 65 -1.02 -4.91 -17.79
N LYS A 66 -0.80 -6.23 -17.68
CA LYS A 66 0.38 -6.81 -17.02
C LYS A 66 1.69 -6.12 -17.42
N ASP A 67 1.86 -5.86 -18.71
CA ASP A 67 3.05 -5.20 -19.25
C ASP A 67 3.26 -3.79 -18.67
N LEU A 68 2.19 -3.04 -18.47
CA LEU A 68 2.25 -1.72 -17.84
C LEU A 68 2.53 -1.82 -16.34
N ALA A 69 2.06 -2.87 -15.66
CA ALA A 69 2.40 -3.14 -14.27
C ALA A 69 3.89 -3.51 -14.10
N VAL A 70 4.41 -4.36 -15.00
CA VAL A 70 5.84 -4.71 -15.11
C VAL A 70 6.67 -3.45 -15.35
N PHE A 71 6.33 -2.67 -16.38
CA PHE A 71 7.04 -1.43 -16.71
C PHE A 71 7.02 -0.42 -15.56
N SER A 72 5.88 -0.28 -14.88
CA SER A 72 5.74 0.62 -13.74
C SER A 72 6.61 0.22 -12.56
N GLN A 73 6.71 -1.08 -12.27
CA GLN A 73 7.58 -1.62 -11.21
C GLN A 73 9.05 -1.50 -11.59
N LEU A 74 9.43 -1.87 -12.83
CA LEU A 74 10.78 -1.72 -13.36
C LEU A 74 11.25 -0.27 -13.25
N SER A 75 10.41 0.67 -13.69
CA SER A 75 10.74 2.10 -13.65
C SER A 75 11.00 2.58 -12.21
N PHE A 76 10.17 2.14 -11.27
CA PHE A 76 10.38 2.44 -9.86
C PHE A 76 11.69 1.82 -9.34
N PHE A 77 11.99 0.57 -9.69
CA PHE A 77 13.22 -0.11 -9.27
C PHE A 77 14.46 0.57 -9.83
N VAL A 78 14.51 0.90 -11.12
CA VAL A 78 15.65 1.60 -11.73
C VAL A 78 15.94 2.90 -10.97
N GLN A 79 14.92 3.75 -10.79
CA GLN A 79 15.08 5.03 -10.09
C GLN A 79 15.46 4.84 -8.61
N ARG A 80 14.87 3.84 -7.95
CA ARG A 80 15.11 3.60 -6.53
C ARG A 80 16.50 3.05 -6.27
N PHE A 81 16.99 2.19 -7.16
CA PHE A 81 18.18 1.36 -6.97
C PHE A 81 19.46 1.95 -7.57
N GLY A 82 19.43 3.20 -8.00
CA GLY A 82 20.62 3.95 -8.42
C GLY A 82 20.82 4.08 -9.92
N GLY A 83 19.82 3.69 -10.73
CA GLY A 83 19.76 3.98 -12.14
C GLY A 83 19.26 5.41 -12.43
N ASP A 84 18.85 5.66 -13.67
CA ASP A 84 18.38 6.98 -14.11
C ASP A 84 17.15 7.43 -13.30
N PRO A 85 17.20 8.58 -12.58
CA PRO A 85 16.06 9.12 -11.83
C PRO A 85 14.85 9.50 -12.69
N TYR A 86 15.00 9.58 -14.01
CA TYR A 86 13.92 9.87 -14.97
C TYR A 86 13.56 8.68 -15.85
N TYR A 87 14.00 7.46 -15.51
CA TYR A 87 13.65 6.27 -16.27
C TYR A 87 12.12 6.14 -16.42
N GLY A 88 11.66 5.95 -17.66
CA GLY A 88 10.23 5.92 -17.98
C GLY A 88 9.58 7.31 -18.13
N GLY A 89 10.39 8.37 -18.23
CA GLY A 89 9.98 9.72 -18.63
C GLY A 89 9.49 10.65 -17.51
N LEU A 90 9.28 10.13 -16.29
CA LEU A 90 8.88 10.91 -15.13
C LEU A 90 9.59 10.41 -13.87
N GLN A 91 9.96 11.34 -12.98
CA GLN A 91 10.49 10.98 -11.67
C GLN A 91 9.38 10.41 -10.77
N LYS A 92 9.55 9.17 -10.34
CA LYS A 92 8.68 8.44 -9.41
C LYS A 92 9.25 8.59 -8.00
N ASP A 93 8.90 9.67 -7.31
CA ASP A 93 9.25 9.79 -5.89
C ASP A 93 8.56 8.69 -5.06
N SER A 94 9.35 8.05 -4.19
CA SER A 94 8.92 7.08 -3.21
C SER A 94 7.78 7.56 -2.30
N THR A 95 7.62 8.88 -2.09
CA THR A 95 6.49 9.47 -1.35
C THR A 95 5.14 9.17 -2.02
N PHE A 96 5.10 9.10 -3.35
CA PHE A 96 3.89 8.80 -4.12
C PHE A 96 3.48 7.34 -4.04
N ILE A 97 4.35 6.41 -3.62
CA ILE A 97 3.98 4.99 -3.59
C ILE A 97 2.86 4.70 -2.59
N ARG A 98 2.86 5.35 -1.42
CA ARG A 98 1.74 5.23 -0.47
C ARG A 98 0.45 5.82 -1.05
N GLU A 99 0.54 6.92 -1.79
CA GLU A 99 -0.60 7.54 -2.45
C GLU A 99 -1.16 6.68 -3.58
N VAL A 100 -0.29 6.11 -4.43
CA VAL A 100 -0.67 5.18 -5.49
C VAL A 100 -1.35 3.95 -4.88
N HIS A 101 -0.79 3.39 -3.81
CA HIS A 101 -1.39 2.25 -3.11
C HIS A 101 -2.63 2.60 -2.27
N SER A 102 -2.95 3.87 -2.03
CA SER A 102 -4.14 4.29 -1.28
C SER A 102 -5.46 3.97 -1.99
N HIS A 103 -5.42 3.86 -3.32
CA HIS A 103 -6.55 3.46 -4.16
C HIS A 103 -6.85 1.96 -4.05
N PHE A 104 -5.83 1.18 -3.66
CA PHE A 104 -5.94 -0.26 -3.45
C PHE A 104 -6.10 -0.54 -1.96
N ARG A 105 -6.83 -1.62 -1.67
CA ARG A 105 -6.94 -2.10 -0.30
C ARG A 105 -5.78 -3.05 -0.01
N VAL A 106 -4.75 -2.54 0.66
CA VAL A 106 -3.56 -3.33 1.02
C VAL A 106 -3.70 -3.81 2.46
N THR A 107 -4.05 -5.09 2.63
CA THR A 107 -4.17 -5.77 3.94
C THR A 107 -2.84 -6.45 4.31
N PRO A 108 -2.63 -6.85 5.59
CA PRO A 108 -1.47 -7.64 5.98
C PRO A 108 -1.34 -8.95 5.17
N ARG A 109 -2.46 -9.63 4.90
CA ARG A 109 -2.49 -10.84 4.06
C ARG A 109 -2.08 -10.53 2.62
N GLY A 110 -2.56 -9.43 2.05
CA GLY A 110 -2.13 -8.97 0.72
C GLY A 110 -0.62 -8.70 0.66
N TYR A 111 -0.07 -8.05 1.70
CA TYR A 111 1.39 -7.87 1.82
C TYR A 111 2.13 -9.21 1.93
N GLU A 112 1.63 -10.15 2.73
CA GLU A 112 2.25 -11.48 2.87
C GLU A 112 2.24 -12.26 1.56
N ARG A 113 1.14 -12.23 0.79
CA ARG A 113 1.05 -12.87 -0.52
C ARG A 113 1.95 -12.19 -1.56
N TRP A 114 2.04 -10.86 -1.53
CA TRP A 114 3.00 -10.11 -2.35
C TRP A 114 4.44 -10.52 -2.03
N MET A 115 4.80 -10.60 -0.74
CA MET A 115 6.13 -11.02 -0.29
C MET A 115 6.44 -12.48 -0.63
N HIS A 116 5.44 -13.36 -0.61
CA HIS A 116 5.57 -14.74 -1.06
C HIS A 116 6.03 -14.80 -2.52
N HIS A 117 5.34 -14.09 -3.41
CA HIS A 117 5.72 -14.01 -4.83
C HIS A 117 7.10 -13.39 -5.05
N MET A 118 7.43 -12.31 -4.34
CA MET A 118 8.74 -11.67 -4.44
C MET A 118 9.86 -12.59 -3.95
N LYS A 119 9.67 -13.33 -2.84
CA LYS A 119 10.67 -14.30 -2.36
C LYS A 119 10.91 -15.41 -3.37
N ASN A 120 9.85 -15.96 -3.96
CA ASN A 120 9.98 -17.02 -4.96
C ASN A 120 10.62 -16.51 -6.26
N THR A 121 10.31 -15.28 -6.65
CA THR A 121 10.96 -14.59 -7.79
C THR A 121 12.47 -14.48 -7.58
N LEU A 122 12.89 -13.92 -6.45
CA LEU A 122 14.31 -13.82 -6.11
C LEU A 122 14.95 -15.20 -5.89
N GLY A 123 14.13 -16.23 -5.66
CA GLY A 123 14.49 -17.65 -5.64
C GLY A 123 15.11 -18.15 -6.94
N VAL A 124 14.61 -17.68 -8.08
CA VAL A 124 14.87 -18.26 -9.40
C VAL A 124 15.57 -17.32 -10.39
N VAL A 125 15.44 -16.00 -10.21
CA VAL A 125 16.12 -15.03 -11.07
C VAL A 125 17.63 -15.08 -10.80
N ASP A 126 18.44 -15.05 -11.86
CA ASP A 126 19.88 -14.88 -11.75
C ASP A 126 20.18 -13.45 -11.25
N LEU A 127 20.72 -13.37 -10.03
CA LEU A 127 21.08 -12.12 -9.37
C LEU A 127 22.59 -11.81 -9.50
N GLY A 128 23.29 -12.57 -10.36
CA GLY A 128 24.70 -12.41 -10.62
C GLY A 128 25.60 -12.93 -9.50
N PRO A 129 26.92 -12.62 -9.56
CA PRO A 129 27.92 -13.19 -8.67
C PRO A 129 27.74 -12.87 -7.18
N ARG A 130 27.11 -11.72 -6.86
CA ARG A 130 26.78 -11.31 -5.48
C ARG A 130 25.33 -11.66 -5.11
N GLY A 131 24.74 -12.66 -5.76
CA GLY A 131 23.30 -12.91 -5.72
C GLY A 131 22.70 -13.09 -4.32
N ASP A 132 23.42 -13.70 -3.38
CA ASP A 132 22.93 -13.86 -1.99
C ASP A 132 22.85 -12.52 -1.25
N GLU A 133 23.86 -11.66 -1.38
CA GLU A 133 23.88 -10.34 -0.78
C GLU A 133 22.82 -9.42 -1.41
N VAL A 134 22.71 -9.46 -2.75
CA VAL A 134 21.67 -8.76 -3.51
C VAL A 134 20.27 -9.18 -3.02
N ARG A 135 20.05 -10.49 -2.89
CA ARG A 135 18.79 -11.06 -2.39
C ARG A 135 18.47 -10.58 -0.98
N GLU A 136 19.45 -10.60 -0.07
CA GLU A 136 19.28 -10.12 1.30
C GLU A 136 18.88 -8.64 1.33
N VAL A 137 19.58 -7.79 0.58
CA VAL A 137 19.30 -6.34 0.51
C VAL A 137 17.91 -6.08 -0.06
N LEU A 138 17.52 -6.76 -1.14
CA LEU A 138 16.18 -6.65 -1.74
C LEU A 138 15.09 -7.09 -0.77
N LEU A 139 15.24 -8.26 -0.12
CA LEU A 139 14.25 -8.77 0.82
C LEU A 139 14.09 -7.87 2.04
N ASN A 140 15.20 -7.34 2.59
CA ASN A 140 15.16 -6.39 3.69
C ASN A 140 14.45 -5.10 3.28
N TYR A 141 14.76 -4.57 2.09
CA TYR A 141 14.11 -3.38 1.55
C TYR A 141 12.61 -3.61 1.35
N PHE A 142 12.21 -4.66 0.63
CA PHE A 142 10.79 -4.93 0.34
C PHE A 142 9.99 -5.29 1.59
N SER A 143 10.59 -5.98 2.56
CA SER A 143 9.93 -6.27 3.84
C SER A 143 9.61 -4.99 4.61
N ALA A 144 10.58 -4.07 4.74
CA ALA A 144 10.37 -2.80 5.43
C ALA A 144 9.43 -1.87 4.66
N PHE A 145 9.67 -1.71 3.35
CA PHE A 145 8.91 -0.82 2.48
C PHE A 145 7.49 -1.31 2.23
N GLY A 146 7.30 -2.60 1.97
CA GLY A 146 6.00 -3.21 1.73
C GLY A 146 5.07 -3.12 2.94
N LYS A 147 5.57 -3.37 4.16
CA LYS A 147 4.81 -3.13 5.40
C LYS A 147 4.30 -1.70 5.50
N SER A 148 5.07 -0.76 5.00
CA SER A 148 4.73 0.66 4.99
C SER A 148 3.52 0.96 4.08
N THR A 149 3.22 0.11 3.09
CA THR A 149 2.09 0.30 2.16
C THR A 149 0.75 -0.23 2.69
N ILE A 150 0.75 -1.00 3.79
CA ILE A 150 -0.46 -1.56 4.39
C ILE A 150 -1.37 -0.41 4.86
N ASN A 151 -2.60 -0.39 4.36
CA ASN A 151 -3.58 0.68 4.60
C ASN A 151 -4.95 0.17 5.10
N ALA A 152 -5.11 -1.14 5.30
CA ALA A 152 -6.32 -1.78 5.81
C ALA A 152 -6.01 -2.76 6.95
N LYS A 153 -6.90 -2.85 7.95
CA LYS A 153 -6.65 -3.60 9.20
C LYS A 153 -6.91 -5.10 9.10
N LYS A 154 -7.86 -5.53 8.29
CA LYS A 154 -8.30 -6.93 8.12
C LYS A 154 -8.89 -7.14 6.73
N ASP A 155 -8.97 -8.38 6.28
CA ASP A 155 -9.91 -8.78 5.24
C ASP A 155 -11.31 -8.70 5.88
N ASP A 156 -12.26 -7.98 5.27
CA ASP A 156 -13.62 -7.92 5.83
C ASP A 156 -14.31 -9.28 5.59
N GLU A 157 -15.24 -9.70 6.47
CA GLU A 157 -15.91 -11.01 6.43
C GLU A 157 -16.66 -11.33 5.12
N GLU A 158 -16.83 -10.35 4.22
CA GLU A 158 -17.42 -10.55 2.90
C GLU A 158 -16.40 -10.83 1.78
N GLY A 159 -15.10 -11.03 2.08
CA GLY A 159 -14.11 -11.57 1.11
C GLY A 159 -13.88 -10.75 -0.17
N GLU A 160 -14.65 -9.69 -0.39
CA GLU A 160 -14.61 -8.86 -1.56
C GLU A 160 -13.66 -7.69 -1.29
N LEU A 161 -12.39 -7.91 -1.63
CA LEU A 161 -11.42 -6.85 -1.88
C LEU A 161 -11.85 -6.08 -3.13
N ARG A 162 -13.02 -5.43 -3.09
CA ARG A 162 -13.40 -4.46 -4.11
C ARG A 162 -12.36 -3.35 -4.10
N PRO A 163 -11.94 -2.85 -5.27
CA PRO A 163 -11.23 -1.58 -5.33
C PRO A 163 -12.07 -0.57 -4.55
N ARG A 164 -11.41 0.30 -3.78
CA ARG A 164 -12.10 1.46 -3.22
C ARG A 164 -12.51 2.27 -4.45
N THR A 165 -13.71 2.04 -4.98
CA THR A 165 -14.20 2.72 -6.16
C THR A 165 -13.93 4.20 -5.93
N LEU A 166 -13.29 4.87 -6.90
CA LEU A 166 -13.40 6.32 -6.98
C LEU A 166 -14.89 6.59 -7.09
N SER A 167 -15.52 6.82 -5.95
CA SER A 167 -16.95 6.99 -5.86
C SER A 167 -17.32 8.26 -6.60
N ASN A 168 -17.63 8.12 -7.89
CA ASN A 168 -18.73 8.84 -8.50
C ASN A 168 -20.06 8.30 -7.94
N GLU A 169 -20.14 8.14 -6.62
CA GLU A 169 -21.41 8.05 -5.94
C GLU A 169 -21.93 9.48 -5.84
N VAL A 170 -22.79 9.84 -6.80
CA VAL A 170 -23.86 10.80 -6.53
C VAL A 170 -24.43 10.44 -5.15
N PRO A 171 -24.52 11.36 -4.18
CA PRO A 171 -24.90 11.02 -2.81
C PRO A 171 -26.33 10.44 -2.73
N THR A 172 -26.49 9.13 -2.88
CA THR A 172 -27.79 8.47 -2.77
C THR A 172 -28.17 8.27 -1.30
N ASP A 173 -29.05 9.17 -0.86
CA ASP A 173 -30.19 8.96 0.04
C ASP A 173 -30.03 8.42 1.47
N LYS A 174 -28.88 7.91 1.91
CA LYS A 174 -28.73 7.50 3.33
C LYS A 174 -28.72 8.69 4.30
N LYS A 175 -28.17 9.84 3.88
CA LYS A 175 -28.19 11.08 4.68
C LYS A 175 -29.60 11.66 4.77
N LYS A 176 -30.37 11.63 3.67
CA LYS A 176 -31.76 12.09 3.60
C LYS A 176 -32.69 11.24 4.47
N LYS A 177 -32.50 9.91 4.48
CA LYS A 177 -33.28 8.99 5.34
C LYS A 177 -32.98 9.22 6.84
N LYS A 178 -31.71 9.43 7.21
CA LYS A 178 -31.33 9.71 8.61
C LYS A 178 -31.80 11.10 9.08
N GLN A 179 -31.80 12.11 8.20
CA GLN A 179 -32.33 13.45 8.50
C GLN A 179 -33.86 13.47 8.58
N LYS A 180 -34.56 12.73 7.70
CA LYS A 180 -36.03 12.60 7.74
C LYS A 180 -36.52 11.91 9.00
N GLN A 181 -35.85 10.83 9.43
CA GLN A 181 -36.18 10.13 10.68
C GLN A 181 -35.90 10.99 11.92
N LYS A 182 -34.84 11.80 11.92
CA LYS A 182 -34.56 12.74 13.01
C LYS A 182 -35.60 13.87 13.09
N ALA A 183 -36.03 14.41 11.94
CA ALA A 183 -37.05 15.46 11.87
C ALA A 183 -38.45 14.96 12.26
N GLU A 184 -38.83 13.72 11.94
CA GLU A 184 -40.09 13.12 12.39
C GLU A 184 -40.10 12.85 13.89
N LYS A 185 -38.96 12.40 14.47
CA LYS A 185 -38.84 12.17 15.91
C LYS A 185 -38.96 13.48 16.70
N GLU A 186 -38.32 14.56 16.25
CA GLU A 186 -38.44 15.88 16.90
C GLU A 186 -39.85 16.50 16.76
N LYS A 187 -40.54 16.29 15.63
CA LYS A 187 -41.93 16.74 15.47
C LYS A 187 -42.89 15.99 16.41
N LYS A 188 -42.67 14.68 16.63
CA LYS A 188 -43.50 13.87 17.53
C LYS A 188 -43.31 14.28 19.00
N GLU A 189 -42.07 14.52 19.44
CA GLU A 189 -41.79 15.01 20.79
C GLU A 189 -42.33 16.43 21.06
N LYS A 190 -42.29 17.33 20.06
CA LYS A 190 -42.87 18.67 20.20
C LYS A 190 -44.40 18.63 20.29
N LYS A 191 -45.06 17.69 19.60
CA LYS A 191 -46.52 17.52 19.67
C LYS A 191 -46.96 16.99 21.04
N GLU A 192 -46.27 15.98 21.58
CA GLU A 192 -46.57 15.45 22.92
C GLU A 192 -46.32 16.46 24.05
N LYS A 193 -45.26 17.29 23.94
CA LYS A 193 -45.03 18.36 24.92
C LYS A 193 -46.12 19.45 24.87
N LYS A 194 -46.69 19.73 23.71
CA LYS A 194 -47.77 20.73 23.55
C LYS A 194 -49.12 20.22 24.09
N GLU A 195 -49.42 18.93 23.94
CA GLU A 195 -50.62 18.28 24.52
C GLU A 195 -50.53 18.13 26.04
N LYS A 196 -49.34 17.85 26.60
CA LYS A 196 -49.15 17.81 28.06
C LYS A 196 -49.27 19.21 28.70
N LYS A 197 -48.90 20.28 27.99
CA LYS A 197 -49.00 21.66 28.49
C LYS A 197 -50.44 22.19 28.48
N THR A 198 -51.25 21.78 27.51
CA THR A 198 -52.69 22.14 27.43
C THR A 198 -53.54 21.41 28.47
N LYS A 199 -53.27 20.12 28.75
CA LYS A 199 -53.94 19.38 29.84
C LYS A 199 -53.57 19.85 31.26
N LYS A 200 -52.43 20.52 31.44
CA LYS A 200 -52.02 21.07 32.74
C LYS A 200 -52.63 22.45 33.02
N SER A 201 -53.02 23.19 31.98
CA SER A 201 -53.73 24.48 32.12
C SER A 201 -55.20 24.27 32.50
N SER A 202 -55.89 23.28 31.94
CA SER A 202 -57.31 23.01 32.23
C SER A 202 -57.58 22.41 33.61
N LYS A 203 -56.55 22.03 34.37
CA LYS A 203 -56.69 21.47 35.74
C LYS A 203 -56.46 22.52 36.82
N LYS A 204 -56.02 23.74 36.47
CA LYS A 204 -55.78 24.83 37.44
C LYS A 204 -57.01 25.72 37.67
N ASP A 205 -57.99 25.69 36.75
CA ASP A 205 -59.21 26.51 36.83
C ASP A 205 -60.40 25.80 37.51
N LYS A 206 -60.18 24.63 38.13
CA LYS A 206 -61.24 23.86 38.82
C LYS A 206 -61.01 23.68 40.33
N LYS A 207 -60.19 24.54 40.93
CA LYS A 207 -59.83 24.46 42.36
C LYS A 207 -59.88 25.83 43.06
N GLY A 208 -60.88 26.64 42.71
CA GLY A 208 -61.15 27.93 43.33
C GLY A 208 -62.64 28.21 43.29
N ASP A 209 -63.43 27.37 43.95
CA ASP A 209 -64.76 27.74 44.45
C ASP A 209 -65.15 26.76 45.57
N GLN A 210 -64.77 27.13 46.79
CA GLN A 210 -65.37 26.73 48.07
C GLN A 210 -64.73 27.57 49.18
#